data_AF-A0A3P7J570-F1
#
_entry.id   AF-A0A3P7J570-F1
#
_cell.length_a   1.000
_cell.length_b   1.000
_cell.length_c   1.000
_cell.angle_alpha   90.00
_cell.angle_beta   90.00
_cell.angle_gamma   90.00
#
_symmetry.space_group_name_H-M   'P 1'
#
loop_
_entity.id
_entity.type
_entity.pdbx_description
1 polymer ?
#
loop_
_entity_poly.entity_id
_entity_poly.type
_entity_poly.pdbx_seq_one_letter_code
_entity_poly.pdbx_strand_id
1 'polypeptide(L)'
;MGERYEDISQEFNRIMYGKQQKATRWKDCTSQTMHRLQYATGAIYVKKAFDQASKNVILEMIDDLQEAFREILLTNDWMDERTRSTALDKANQMLRQIAYPDFILNDEKLDEHYDGLDVRESDTYSEMLEKVARWGIEYSFKRLIRPVDRSEFNFNSAVINAYYSYTSNSIKFPAAILQAPFFHHTFPRLV
;
A
#
# COMPACT_ATOMS: atom_id res chain seq x y z
N MET A 1 7.15 -18.45 -19.05
CA MET A 1 6.94 -17.91 -20.42
C MET A 1 8.31 -17.90 -21.09
N GLY A 2 8.41 -18.25 -22.38
CA GLY A 2 9.70 -18.32 -23.09
C GLY A 2 10.16 -16.97 -23.65
N GLU A 3 11.42 -16.89 -24.10
CA GLU A 3 12.07 -15.65 -24.61
C GLU A 3 11.26 -14.92 -25.67
N ARG A 4 10.63 -15.66 -26.60
CA ARG A 4 9.77 -15.10 -27.66
C ARG A 4 8.68 -14.18 -27.12
N TYR A 5 8.03 -14.56 -26.01
CA TYR A 5 6.97 -13.74 -25.42
C TYR A 5 7.53 -12.47 -24.78
N GLU A 6 8.71 -12.59 -24.15
CA GLU A 6 9.38 -11.46 -23.52
C GLU A 6 9.87 -10.45 -24.56
N ASP A 7 10.31 -10.90 -25.73
CA ASP A 7 10.76 -10.03 -26.84
C ASP A 7 9.60 -9.25 -27.43
N ILE A 8 8.45 -9.90 -27.65
CA ILE A 8 7.23 -9.22 -28.12
C ILE A 8 6.77 -8.18 -27.10
N SER A 9 6.78 -8.53 -25.80
CA SER A 9 6.42 -7.58 -24.74
C SER A 9 7.40 -6.41 -24.67
N GLN A 10 8.71 -6.66 -24.86
CA GLN A 10 9.72 -5.62 -24.87
C GLN A 10 9.56 -4.68 -26.07
N GLU A 11 9.24 -5.20 -27.25
CA GLU A 11 8.99 -4.38 -28.43
C GLU A 11 7.80 -3.45 -28.22
N PHE A 12 6.70 -3.98 -27.67
CA PHE A 12 5.55 -3.16 -27.29
C PHE A 12 5.95 -2.07 -26.27
N ASN A 13 6.69 -2.42 -25.21
CA ASN A 13 7.13 -1.45 -24.20
C ASN A 13 8.10 -0.39 -24.76
N ARG A 14 8.90 -0.74 -25.77
CA ARG A 14 9.77 0.20 -26.48
C ARG A 14 8.94 1.23 -27.24
N ILE A 15 7.92 0.80 -27.96
CA ILE A 15 7.02 1.68 -28.73
C ILE A 15 6.17 2.56 -27.80
N MET A 16 5.56 1.96 -26.77
CA MET A 16 4.61 2.65 -25.90
C MET A 16 5.27 3.57 -24.86
N TYR A 17 6.42 3.17 -24.32
CA TYR A 17 7.03 3.83 -23.16
C TYR A 17 8.48 4.26 -23.40
N GLY A 18 9.03 4.07 -24.62
CA GLY A 18 10.42 4.40 -24.94
C GLY A 18 11.45 3.52 -24.23
N LYS A 19 11.03 2.40 -23.60
CA LYS A 19 11.89 1.56 -22.77
C LYS A 19 12.88 0.79 -23.64
N GLN A 20 14.14 1.19 -23.62
CA GLN A 20 15.18 0.63 -24.50
C GLN A 20 15.63 -0.79 -24.11
N GLN A 21 15.56 -1.14 -22.83
CA GLN A 21 16.03 -2.43 -22.32
C GLN A 21 15.03 -3.06 -21.37
N LYS A 22 14.99 -4.39 -21.33
CA LYS A 22 14.22 -5.14 -20.34
C LYS A 22 14.73 -4.81 -18.94
N ALA A 23 13.85 -4.87 -17.95
CA ALA A 23 14.31 -4.79 -16.57
C ALA A 23 15.11 -6.06 -16.24
N THR A 24 16.03 -5.97 -15.27
CA THR A 24 16.75 -7.15 -14.82
C THR A 24 15.78 -8.13 -14.17
N ARG A 25 15.94 -9.43 -14.45
CA ARG A 25 15.01 -10.48 -14.01
C ARG A 25 14.62 -10.39 -12.53
N TRP A 26 15.58 -10.14 -11.64
CA TRP A 26 15.31 -10.02 -10.22
C TRP A 26 14.37 -8.86 -9.89
N LYS A 27 14.45 -7.73 -10.60
CA LYS A 27 13.54 -6.58 -10.39
C LYS A 27 12.13 -6.92 -10.80
N ASP A 28 11.97 -7.59 -11.93
CA ASP A 28 10.66 -8.04 -12.40
C ASP A 28 10.06 -9.09 -11.46
N CYS A 29 10.84 -10.08 -11.02
CA CYS A 29 10.39 -11.06 -10.03
C CYS A 29 9.99 -10.40 -8.70
N THR A 30 10.77 -9.46 -8.20
CA THR A 30 10.45 -8.71 -6.97
C THR A 30 9.17 -7.91 -7.14
N SER A 31 9.03 -7.16 -8.24
CA SER A 31 7.83 -6.35 -8.54
C SER A 31 6.57 -7.21 -8.62
N GLN A 32 6.63 -8.34 -9.32
CA GLN A 32 5.50 -9.27 -9.43
C GLN A 32 5.13 -9.88 -8.08
N THR A 33 6.12 -10.24 -7.27
CA THR A 33 5.89 -10.77 -5.91
C THR A 33 5.28 -9.71 -5.01
N MET A 34 5.77 -8.47 -5.06
CA MET A 34 5.23 -7.34 -4.30
C MET A 34 3.77 -7.03 -4.66
N HIS A 35 3.41 -7.17 -5.94
CA HIS A 35 2.05 -6.92 -6.39
C HIS A 35 1.07 -8.03 -5.95
N ARG A 36 1.52 -9.28 -5.94
CA ARG A 36 0.66 -10.44 -5.67
C ARG A 36 0.60 -10.84 -4.20
N LEU A 37 1.70 -10.66 -3.48
CA LEU A 37 1.87 -11.04 -2.07
C LEU A 37 2.22 -9.80 -1.24
N GLN A 38 1.31 -8.83 -1.25
CA GLN A 38 1.57 -7.50 -0.71
C GLN A 38 1.89 -7.49 0.79
N TYR A 39 1.21 -8.31 1.59
CA TYR A 39 1.42 -8.34 3.04
C TYR A 39 2.69 -9.09 3.40
N ALA A 40 2.97 -10.21 2.73
CA ALA A 40 4.22 -10.96 2.95
C ALA A 40 5.46 -10.13 2.59
N THR A 41 5.46 -9.49 1.41
CA THR A 41 6.58 -8.63 0.99
C THR A 41 6.67 -7.35 1.82
N GLY A 42 5.52 -6.79 2.24
CA GLY A 42 5.45 -5.68 3.19
C GLY A 42 6.07 -6.03 4.54
N ALA A 43 5.78 -7.23 5.07
CA ALA A 43 6.36 -7.71 6.33
C ALA A 43 7.89 -7.81 6.24
N ILE A 44 8.41 -8.37 5.15
CA ILE A 44 9.86 -8.46 4.91
C ILE A 44 10.50 -7.07 4.89
N TYR A 45 9.87 -6.11 4.20
CA TYR A 45 10.38 -4.75 4.13
C TYR A 45 10.37 -4.07 5.51
N VAL A 46 9.24 -4.13 6.22
CA VAL A 46 9.10 -3.49 7.53
C VAL A 46 10.10 -4.05 8.53
N LYS A 47 10.24 -5.38 8.60
CA LYS A 47 11.19 -6.06 9.51
C LYS A 47 12.64 -5.69 9.23
N LYS A 48 13.01 -5.33 7.99
CA LYS A 48 14.39 -5.08 7.59
C LYS A 48 14.78 -3.60 7.48
N ALA A 49 13.84 -2.74 7.09
CA ALA A 49 14.16 -1.41 6.59
C ALA A 49 13.34 -0.28 7.23
N PHE A 50 12.24 -0.58 7.94
CA PHE A 50 11.42 0.46 8.54
C PHE A 50 11.77 0.66 10.02
N ASP A 51 12.08 1.89 10.37
CA ASP A 51 12.31 2.29 11.76
C ASP A 51 10.96 2.56 12.46
N GLN A 52 10.72 1.86 13.56
CA GLN A 52 9.47 1.99 14.29
C GLN A 52 9.28 3.36 14.94
N ALA A 53 10.37 4.03 15.34
CA ALA A 53 10.28 5.37 15.91
C ALA A 53 9.70 6.38 14.92
N SER A 54 9.98 6.19 13.63
CA SER A 54 9.43 6.96 12.53
C SER A 54 7.89 6.86 12.41
N LYS A 55 7.26 5.76 12.86
CA LYS A 55 5.79 5.63 12.86
C LYS A 55 5.13 6.63 13.81
N ASN A 56 5.68 6.80 15.01
CA ASN A 56 5.09 7.68 16.03
C ASN A 56 5.19 9.16 15.63
N VAL A 57 6.36 9.57 15.13
CA VAL A 57 6.58 10.96 14.69
C VAL A 57 5.64 11.33 13.54
N ILE A 58 5.35 10.40 12.61
CA ILE A 58 4.41 10.66 11.53
C ILE A 58 2.97 10.68 12.00
N LEU A 59 2.60 9.87 12.99
CA LEU A 59 1.27 9.95 13.59
C LEU A 59 1.01 11.34 14.17
N GLU A 60 1.98 11.89 14.91
CA GLU A 60 1.89 13.27 15.41
C GLU A 60 1.77 14.30 14.28
N MET A 61 2.59 14.19 13.22
CA MET A 61 2.51 15.11 12.08
C MET A 61 1.15 15.04 11.37
N ILE A 62 0.53 13.87 11.29
CA ILE A 62 -0.80 13.72 10.68
C ILE A 62 -1.86 14.38 11.56
N ASP A 63 -1.73 14.31 12.88
CA ASP A 63 -2.63 14.98 13.81
C ASP A 63 -2.53 16.51 13.66
N ASP A 64 -1.32 17.05 13.57
CA ASP A 64 -1.08 18.48 13.30
C ASP A 64 -1.71 18.91 11.95
N LEU A 65 -1.55 18.10 10.90
CA LEU A 65 -2.14 18.38 9.59
C LEU A 65 -3.67 18.31 9.60
N GLN A 66 -4.25 17.38 10.35
CA GLN A 66 -5.71 17.28 10.49
C GLN A 66 -6.26 18.48 11.23
N GLU A 67 -5.61 18.95 12.30
CA GLU A 67 -6.06 20.13 13.03
C GLU A 67 -5.94 21.40 12.17
N ALA A 68 -4.81 21.60 11.49
CA ALA A 68 -4.65 22.72 10.56
C ALA A 68 -5.72 22.71 9.45
N PHE A 69 -6.08 21.53 8.92
CA PHE A 69 -7.16 21.42 7.95
C PHE A 69 -8.52 21.79 8.55
N ARG A 70 -8.80 21.41 9.80
CA ARG A 70 -10.03 21.80 10.51
C ARG A 70 -10.11 23.31 10.72
N GLU A 71 -9.01 23.97 11.07
CA GLU A 71 -8.96 25.44 11.19
C GLU A 71 -9.26 26.13 9.85
N ILE A 72 -8.72 25.62 8.75
CA ILE A 72 -9.02 26.13 7.39
C ILE A 72 -10.51 25.94 7.07
N LEU A 73 -11.09 24.78 7.42
CA LEU A 73 -12.53 24.53 7.23
C LEU A 73 -13.40 25.48 8.08
N LEU A 74 -12.96 25.85 9.28
CA LEU A 74 -13.69 26.74 10.16
C LEU A 74 -13.62 28.21 9.74
N THR A 75 -12.53 28.63 9.11
CA THR A 75 -12.22 30.05 8.85
C THR A 75 -12.51 30.53 7.43
N ASN A 76 -12.67 29.62 6.46
CA ASN A 76 -12.99 30.03 5.09
C ASN A 76 -14.37 30.72 4.98
N ASP A 77 -14.46 31.61 4.00
CA ASP A 77 -15.60 32.49 3.73
C ASP A 77 -16.49 32.01 2.59
N TRP A 78 -16.01 31.06 1.77
CA TRP A 78 -16.72 30.56 0.60
C TRP A 78 -17.70 29.42 0.91
N MET A 79 -17.55 28.70 2.03
CA MET A 79 -18.50 27.65 2.46
C MET A 79 -19.56 28.17 3.42
N ASP A 80 -20.82 27.87 3.10
CA ASP A 80 -21.94 28.00 4.04
C ASP A 80 -21.79 27.06 5.25
N GLU A 81 -22.53 27.37 6.32
CA GLU A 81 -22.45 26.66 7.60
C GLU A 81 -22.80 25.16 7.49
N ARG A 82 -23.78 24.80 6.65
CA ARG A 82 -24.23 23.41 6.49
C ARG A 82 -23.16 22.58 5.76
N THR A 83 -22.61 23.13 4.68
CA THR A 83 -21.51 22.52 3.93
C THR A 83 -20.27 22.36 4.80
N ARG A 84 -19.94 23.40 5.58
CA ARG A 84 -18.82 23.39 6.53
C ARG A 84 -18.96 22.30 7.59
N SER A 85 -20.13 22.19 8.21
CA SER A 85 -20.42 21.14 9.21
C SER A 85 -20.24 19.74 8.62
N THR A 86 -20.72 19.51 7.40
CA THR A 86 -20.56 18.22 6.69
C THR A 86 -19.10 17.93 6.35
N ALA A 87 -18.33 18.95 5.94
CA ALA A 87 -16.91 18.80 5.65
C ALA A 87 -16.09 18.47 6.91
N LEU A 88 -16.40 19.11 8.04
CA LEU A 88 -15.79 18.83 9.33
C LEU A 88 -16.10 17.41 9.81
N ASP A 89 -17.34 16.95 9.68
CA ASP A 89 -17.73 15.58 10.03
C ASP A 89 -16.93 14.54 9.21
N LYS A 90 -16.81 14.77 7.89
CA LYS A 90 -15.98 13.92 7.03
C LYS A 90 -14.51 13.92 7.45
N ALA A 91 -13.94 15.08 7.77
CA ALA A 91 -12.56 15.20 8.21
C ALA A 91 -12.34 14.45 9.54
N ASN A 92 -13.25 14.58 10.50
CA ASN A 92 -13.20 13.91 11.80
C ASN A 92 -13.31 12.38 11.68
N GLN A 93 -14.09 11.89 10.72
CA GLN A 93 -14.27 10.45 10.47
C GLN A 93 -13.20 9.84 9.56
N MET A 94 -12.13 10.59 9.23
CA MET A 94 -11.09 10.11 8.32
C MET A 94 -10.18 9.10 9.02
N LEU A 95 -10.09 7.89 8.46
CA LEU A 95 -9.22 6.83 8.97
C LEU A 95 -7.77 7.05 8.54
N ARG A 96 -6.85 6.66 9.42
CA ARG A 96 -5.40 6.79 9.23
C ARG A 96 -4.79 5.40 9.07
N GLN A 97 -4.26 5.09 7.89
CA GLN A 97 -3.59 3.81 7.61
C GLN A 97 -2.11 4.04 7.34
N ILE A 98 -1.31 3.99 8.41
CA ILE A 98 0.07 4.48 8.41
C ILE A 98 1.06 3.34 8.55
N ALA A 99 2.09 3.38 7.72
CA ALA A 99 3.19 2.45 7.54
C ALA A 99 2.75 1.04 7.10
N TYR A 100 2.10 0.31 7.99
CA TYR A 100 1.74 -1.10 7.82
C TYR A 100 0.65 -1.55 8.81
N PRO A 101 -0.16 -2.56 8.46
CA PRO A 101 -1.10 -3.16 9.39
C PRO A 101 -0.38 -4.08 10.38
N ASP A 102 -0.70 -4.00 11.67
CA ASP A 102 0.10 -4.66 12.72
C ASP A 102 0.17 -6.20 12.59
N PHE A 103 -0.85 -6.83 11.97
CA PHE A 103 -0.89 -8.29 11.84
C PHE A 103 0.26 -8.87 11.00
N ILE A 104 0.87 -8.10 10.09
CA ILE A 104 1.94 -8.61 9.21
C ILE A 104 3.25 -8.86 9.95
N LEU A 105 3.39 -8.34 11.18
CA LEU A 105 4.53 -8.61 12.04
C LEU A 105 4.33 -9.85 12.91
N ASN A 106 3.13 -10.44 12.92
CA ASN A 106 2.83 -11.70 13.57
C ASN A 106 2.77 -12.81 12.52
N ASP A 107 3.72 -13.75 12.59
CA ASP A 107 3.88 -14.79 11.57
C ASP A 107 2.64 -15.70 11.49
N GLU A 108 2.02 -16.06 12.64
CA GLU A 108 0.81 -16.89 12.66
C GLU A 108 -0.38 -16.21 11.95
N LYS A 109 -0.58 -14.90 12.19
CA LYS A 109 -1.64 -14.13 11.53
C LYS A 109 -1.37 -13.91 10.05
N LEU A 110 -0.10 -13.77 9.68
CA LEU A 110 0.30 -13.63 8.29
C LEU A 110 0.08 -14.95 7.53
N ASP A 111 0.39 -16.08 8.15
CA ASP A 111 0.14 -17.41 7.59
C ASP A 111 -1.38 -17.68 7.49
N GLU A 112 -2.17 -17.32 8.51
CA GLU A 112 -3.63 -17.38 8.47
C GLU A 112 -4.20 -16.56 7.30
N HIS A 113 -3.65 -15.37 7.04
CA HIS A 113 -4.07 -14.56 5.90
C HIS A 113 -3.89 -15.30 4.58
N TYR A 114 -2.77 -16.01 4.41
CA TYR A 114 -2.43 -16.77 3.20
C TYR A 114 -2.87 -18.24 3.24
N ASP A 115 -3.79 -18.60 4.14
CA ASP A 115 -4.30 -19.97 4.24
C ASP A 115 -4.83 -20.50 2.89
N GLY A 116 -4.48 -21.75 2.60
CA GLY A 116 -4.79 -22.42 1.34
C GLY A 116 -3.88 -22.07 0.14
N LEU A 117 -2.90 -21.16 0.29
CA LEU A 117 -1.89 -20.91 -0.74
C LEU A 117 -0.68 -21.85 -0.59
N ASP A 118 -0.52 -22.81 -1.51
CA ASP A 118 0.60 -23.76 -1.51
C ASP A 118 1.51 -23.58 -2.75
N VAL A 119 2.57 -22.79 -2.59
CA VAL A 119 3.62 -22.57 -3.60
C VAL A 119 4.87 -23.35 -3.19
N ARG A 120 5.38 -24.20 -4.10
CA ARG A 120 6.50 -25.11 -3.84
C ARG A 120 7.69 -24.78 -4.73
N GLU A 121 8.90 -25.05 -4.25
CA GLU A 121 10.12 -24.87 -5.06
C GLU A 121 10.15 -25.73 -6.32
N SER A 122 9.44 -26.87 -6.31
CA SER A 122 9.30 -27.76 -7.47
C SER A 122 8.36 -27.22 -8.55
N ASP A 123 7.54 -26.20 -8.24
CA ASP A 123 6.62 -25.60 -9.19
C ASP A 123 7.39 -24.84 -10.29
N THR A 124 6.93 -24.94 -11.53
CA THR A 124 7.34 -24.00 -12.57
C THR A 124 6.81 -22.60 -12.24
N TYR A 125 7.48 -21.56 -12.74
CA TYR A 125 7.03 -20.18 -12.53
C TYR A 125 5.58 -19.93 -13.00
N SER A 126 5.14 -20.61 -14.07
CA SER A 126 3.74 -20.54 -14.53
C SER A 126 2.76 -21.13 -13.52
N GLU A 127 3.10 -22.28 -12.92
CA GLU A 127 2.26 -22.91 -11.89
C GLU A 127 2.20 -22.05 -10.64
N MET A 128 3.32 -21.45 -10.22
CA MET A 128 3.35 -20.50 -9.10
C MET A 128 2.39 -19.32 -9.36
N LEU A 129 2.46 -18.71 -10.55
CA LEU A 129 1.58 -17.60 -10.93
C LEU A 129 0.11 -18.01 -10.95
N GLU A 130 -0.20 -19.20 -11.47
CA GLU A 130 -1.56 -19.73 -11.52
C GLU A 130 -2.12 -19.95 -10.11
N LYS A 131 -1.35 -20.61 -9.23
CA LYS A 131 -1.74 -20.87 -7.84
C LYS A 131 -2.03 -19.58 -7.08
N VAL A 132 -1.15 -18.58 -7.19
CA VAL A 132 -1.33 -17.28 -6.54
C VAL A 132 -2.53 -16.52 -7.12
N ALA A 133 -2.73 -16.58 -8.43
CA ALA A 133 -3.89 -15.95 -9.07
C ALA A 133 -5.21 -16.62 -8.64
N ARG A 134 -5.27 -17.94 -8.62
CA ARG A 134 -6.44 -18.71 -8.16
C ARG A 134 -6.77 -18.38 -6.70
N TRP A 135 -5.78 -18.40 -5.82
CA TRP A 135 -5.96 -18.02 -4.42
C TRP A 135 -6.50 -16.59 -4.27
N GLY A 136 -5.95 -15.62 -5.02
CA GLY A 136 -6.42 -14.23 -4.98
C GLY A 136 -7.87 -14.05 -5.47
N ILE A 137 -8.27 -14.82 -6.49
CA ILE A 137 -9.65 -14.87 -6.98
C ILE A 137 -10.57 -15.46 -5.91
N GLU A 138 -10.22 -16.60 -5.32
CA GLU A 138 -10.99 -17.24 -4.25
C GLU A 138 -11.13 -16.35 -3.01
N TYR A 139 -10.04 -15.69 -2.59
CA TYR A 139 -10.05 -14.68 -1.52
C TYR A 139 -11.05 -13.56 -1.84
N SER A 140 -11.02 -13.04 -3.07
CA SER A 140 -11.94 -11.98 -3.51
C SER A 140 -13.41 -12.44 -3.51
N PHE A 141 -13.70 -13.67 -3.95
CA PHE A 141 -15.05 -14.23 -3.90
C PHE A 141 -15.55 -14.43 -2.47
N LYS A 142 -14.71 -14.94 -1.55
CA LYS A 142 -15.06 -15.10 -0.12
C LYS A 142 -15.40 -13.75 0.54
N ARG A 143 -14.86 -12.65 0.03
CA ARG A 143 -15.15 -11.30 0.54
C ARG A 143 -16.50 -10.74 0.09
N LEU A 144 -17.08 -11.21 -1.02
CA LEU A 144 -18.35 -10.69 -1.53
C LEU A 144 -19.52 -10.90 -0.55
N ILE A 145 -19.44 -11.93 0.29
CA ILE A 145 -20.46 -12.28 1.29
C ILE A 145 -20.15 -11.76 2.69
N ARG A 146 -19.10 -10.93 2.86
CA ARG A 146 -18.69 -10.36 4.14
C ARG A 146 -18.91 -8.84 4.14
N PRO A 147 -19.17 -8.23 5.30
CA PRO A 147 -19.19 -6.77 5.40
C PRO A 147 -17.83 -6.18 5.03
N VAL A 148 -17.84 -4.97 4.46
CA VAL A 148 -16.62 -4.25 4.11
C VAL A 148 -15.91 -3.81 5.39
N ASP A 149 -14.69 -4.31 5.59
CA ASP A 149 -13.79 -3.82 6.61
C ASP A 149 -13.10 -2.53 6.13
N ARG A 150 -13.47 -1.40 6.73
CA ARG A 150 -12.88 -0.09 6.41
C ARG A 150 -11.47 0.09 6.98
N SER A 151 -11.07 -0.75 7.93
CA SER A 151 -9.75 -0.70 8.56
C SER A 151 -8.67 -1.46 7.79
N GLU A 152 -9.05 -2.25 6.78
CA GLU A 152 -8.11 -3.06 5.98
C GLU A 152 -7.13 -2.20 5.17
N PHE A 153 -5.84 -2.52 5.27
CA PHE A 153 -4.77 -1.87 4.51
C PHE A 153 -4.67 -2.48 3.11
N ASN A 154 -5.33 -1.87 2.13
CA ASN A 154 -5.30 -2.33 0.74
C ASN A 154 -4.08 -1.84 -0.07
N PHE A 155 -2.90 -1.82 0.55
CA PHE A 155 -1.64 -1.45 -0.11
C PHE A 155 -0.47 -2.28 0.44
N ASN A 156 0.60 -2.36 -0.34
CA ASN A 156 1.86 -2.94 0.10
C ASN A 156 2.70 -1.89 0.86
N SER A 157 3.12 -2.19 2.08
CA SER A 157 3.97 -1.30 2.90
C SER A 157 5.31 -0.95 2.27
N ALA A 158 5.80 -1.77 1.32
CA ALA A 158 7.04 -1.56 0.58
C ALA A 158 6.90 -0.65 -0.66
N VAL A 159 5.74 0.00 -0.86
CA VAL A 159 5.51 0.90 -2.01
C VAL A 159 5.81 2.35 -1.64
N ILE A 160 6.54 3.04 -2.52
CA ILE A 160 6.85 4.48 -2.38
C ILE A 160 5.72 5.28 -3.02
N ASN A 161 4.66 5.58 -2.26
CA ASN A 161 3.53 6.40 -2.70
C ASN A 161 2.69 6.87 -1.48
N ALA A 162 1.61 7.60 -1.70
CA ALA A 162 0.55 7.85 -0.73
C ALA A 162 -0.82 7.87 -1.42
N TYR A 163 -1.88 7.50 -0.70
CA TYR A 163 -3.22 7.34 -1.28
C TYR A 163 -4.32 7.93 -0.39
N TYR A 164 -5.42 8.32 -1.03
CA TYR A 164 -6.70 8.55 -0.36
C TYR A 164 -7.76 7.62 -0.97
N SER A 165 -8.53 6.93 -0.12
CA SER A 165 -9.64 6.08 -0.54
C SER A 165 -10.97 6.69 -0.13
N TYR A 166 -11.76 7.12 -1.12
CA TYR A 166 -13.05 7.77 -0.87
C TYR A 166 -14.11 6.83 -0.26
N THR A 167 -14.09 5.54 -0.61
CA THR A 167 -15.06 4.55 -0.11
C THR A 167 -14.89 4.26 1.38
N SER A 168 -13.64 4.27 1.86
CA SER A 168 -13.32 4.04 3.27
C SER A 168 -13.09 5.34 4.05
N ASN A 169 -13.06 6.48 3.37
CA ASN A 169 -12.64 7.79 3.91
C ASN A 169 -11.30 7.65 4.65
N SER A 170 -10.26 7.16 3.97
CA SER A 170 -8.97 6.86 4.60
C SER A 170 -7.78 7.43 3.85
N ILE A 171 -6.83 7.99 4.61
CA ILE A 171 -5.50 8.38 4.13
C ILE A 171 -4.50 7.27 4.40
N LYS A 172 -3.61 7.01 3.43
CA LYS A 172 -2.75 5.83 3.40
C LYS A 172 -1.32 6.23 3.09
N PHE A 173 -0.42 5.90 4.01
CA PHE A 173 1.00 6.19 3.89
C PHE A 173 1.79 4.90 4.13
N PRO A 174 2.15 4.13 3.09
CA PRO A 174 2.99 2.94 3.22
C PRO A 174 4.34 3.23 3.87
N ALA A 175 4.92 2.25 4.57
CA ALA A 175 6.20 2.40 5.27
C ALA A 175 7.32 2.95 4.37
N ALA A 176 7.36 2.54 3.10
CA ALA A 176 8.41 2.94 2.17
C ALA A 176 8.34 4.38 1.66
N ILE A 177 7.25 5.15 1.86
CA ILE A 177 7.30 6.61 1.59
C ILE A 177 7.88 7.37 2.78
N LEU A 178 7.93 6.75 3.96
CA LEU A 178 8.37 7.36 5.22
C LEU A 178 9.90 7.28 5.39
N GLN A 179 10.61 7.66 4.33
CA GLN A 179 12.07 7.68 4.26
C GLN A 179 12.55 8.89 3.46
N ALA A 180 13.86 9.15 3.50
CA ALA A 180 14.45 10.24 2.73
C ALA A 180 14.16 10.07 1.22
N PRO A 181 13.93 11.16 0.47
CA PRO A 181 14.00 12.56 0.90
C PRO A 181 12.72 13.11 1.55
N PHE A 182 11.64 12.33 1.60
CA PHE A 182 10.32 12.81 2.06
C PHE A 182 10.27 12.98 3.58
N PHE A 183 10.84 12.03 4.31
CA PHE A 183 10.77 12.01 5.76
C PHE A 183 12.01 11.37 6.39
N HIS A 184 12.47 11.93 7.49
CA HIS A 184 13.31 11.26 8.46
C HIS A 184 13.02 11.91 9.81
N HIS A 185 12.89 11.13 10.89
CA HIS A 185 12.54 11.68 12.20
C HIS A 185 13.60 12.67 12.75
N THR A 186 14.81 12.66 12.19
CA THR A 186 15.88 13.61 12.52
C THR A 186 15.98 14.83 11.59
N PHE A 187 15.16 14.90 10.54
CA PHE A 187 15.16 16.09 9.68
C PHE A 187 14.57 17.29 10.44
N PRO A 188 15.11 18.51 10.20
CA PRO A 188 14.59 19.70 10.86
C PRO A 188 13.13 19.93 10.43
N ARG A 189 12.26 20.17 11.41
CA ARG A 189 10.94 20.75 11.14
C ARG A 189 11.18 22.21 10.75
N LEU A 190 10.77 22.61 9.55
CA LEU A 190 10.76 24.01 9.16
C LEU A 190 9.65 24.69 9.98
N VAL A 191 10.05 25.45 10.98
CA VAL A 191 9.20 26.32 11.80
C VAL A 191 9.17 27.70 11.18
#